data_AF-A0A6A2XBS4-F1
#
_entry.id   AF-A0A6A2XBS4-F1
#
_cell.length_a   1.000
_cell.length_b   1.000
_cell.length_c   1.000
_cell.angle_alpha   90.00
_cell.angle_beta   90.00
_cell.angle_gamma   90.00
#
_symmetry.space_group_name_H-M   'P 1'
#
loop_
_entity.id
_entity.type
_entity.pdbx_description
1 polymer ?
#
loop_
_entity_poly.entity_id
_entity_poly.type
_entity_poly.pdbx_seq_one_letter_code
_entity_poly.pdbx_strand_id
1 'polypeptide(L)'
;MAHRLLRDHEADGWERSDFPIICESCLGDNPYVRMTKADYDKECKICTRPFTVFRWRPGRDARYKKTELCQTCSKLKNVCQVCLLDLEYGLPVQVRDTALSIISNDAIPKSDVNREYFAEEHDRRARAGLDYESSYGKVRPNDTILKLQRTTPYYKRNRAHICSFYVRGECTRGAECPYRHEMPEDGELSQQNIKDRYYGVNDPVALKLLNKACEMPSLEAPEDESIRTLYVGGLDKRITEQDLRDNFYAHGEIESIKMVLDKACAFVTYTTREGAEKAAEELSSKLVIKGLRLKLMWGKPQAPRPDSETSNGARQQAAVAHSGMLPRAVISQQQNQFQPSGPGMHDQPPPMQYFNIPPPPQLDRAYYPSMDPQRMGALVPSNDGENRPGSEKQGQHNPYQAMPPPPPGQYPHQHYPPFG
;
A
#
# COMPACT_ATOMS: atom_id res chain seq x y z
N MET A 1 -55.94 8.92 13.88
CA MET A 1 -56.26 8.05 12.72
C MET A 1 -55.80 8.81 11.47
N ALA A 2 -55.16 8.21 10.46
CA ALA A 2 -54.86 6.79 10.27
C ALA A 2 -53.35 6.58 10.00
N HIS A 3 -52.90 5.33 10.16
CA HIS A 3 -51.60 4.89 9.65
C HIS A 3 -51.45 5.27 8.17
N ARG A 4 -50.35 5.97 7.83
CA ARG A 4 -49.88 6.05 6.45
C ARG A 4 -49.14 4.75 6.10
N LEU A 5 -49.90 3.65 6.10
CA LEU A 5 -49.39 2.34 5.71
C LEU A 5 -49.02 2.37 4.22
N LEU A 6 -47.79 1.97 3.93
CA LEU A 6 -47.33 1.45 2.64
C LEU A 6 -47.62 2.37 1.44
N ARG A 7 -46.75 3.36 1.24
CA ARG A 7 -46.32 3.74 -0.12
C ARG A 7 -45.04 2.99 -0.43
N ASP A 8 -44.84 2.67 -1.70
CA ASP A 8 -43.85 1.69 -2.14
C ASP A 8 -42.43 2.02 -1.66
N HIS A 9 -41.79 1.06 -1.00
CA HIS A 9 -40.42 1.23 -0.50
C HIS A 9 -39.38 1.45 -1.62
N GLU A 10 -39.75 1.18 -2.87
CA GLU A 10 -38.93 1.46 -4.06
C GLU A 10 -39.18 2.85 -4.64
N ALA A 11 -40.30 3.51 -4.30
CA ALA A 11 -40.65 4.86 -4.78
C ALA A 11 -40.02 6.00 -3.97
N ASP A 12 -39.57 5.74 -2.74
CA ASP A 12 -38.95 6.75 -1.86
C ASP A 12 -37.45 7.01 -2.17
N GLY A 13 -36.86 6.31 -3.15
CA GLY A 13 -35.45 6.49 -3.55
C GLY A 13 -34.41 6.08 -2.50
N TRP A 14 -34.81 5.35 -1.45
CA TRP A 14 -33.92 5.00 -0.34
C TRP A 14 -33.02 3.81 -0.65
N GLU A 15 -31.71 4.00 -0.48
CA GLU A 15 -30.68 3.03 -0.86
C GLU A 15 -30.80 1.69 -0.11
N ARG A 16 -31.07 0.62 -0.88
CA ARG A 16 -30.91 -0.78 -0.46
C ARG A 16 -29.64 -1.34 -1.08
N SER A 17 -28.66 -1.62 -0.24
CA SER A 17 -27.39 -2.25 -0.63
C SER A 17 -27.28 -3.62 0.04
N ASP A 18 -26.77 -4.64 -0.67
CA ASP A 18 -26.54 -5.98 -0.08
C ASP A 18 -25.14 -6.17 0.47
N PHE A 19 -24.16 -5.40 -0.02
CA PHE A 19 -22.79 -5.45 0.46
C PHE A 19 -22.19 -4.04 0.59
N PRO A 20 -21.41 -3.74 1.65
CA PRO A 20 -20.79 -2.44 1.85
C PRO A 20 -19.50 -2.26 1.03
N ILE A 21 -19.22 -1.02 0.62
CA ILE A 21 -17.97 -0.64 -0.04
C ILE A 21 -16.93 -0.24 1.01
N ILE A 22 -15.98 -1.14 1.26
CA ILE A 22 -15.01 -1.03 2.36
C ILE A 22 -13.60 -1.48 1.95
N CYS A 23 -12.59 -0.85 2.54
CA CYS A 23 -11.19 -1.24 2.37
C CYS A 23 -10.76 -2.32 3.38
N GLU A 24 -9.73 -3.10 3.02
CA GLU A 24 -9.16 -4.20 3.82
C GLU A 24 -8.83 -3.79 5.27
N SER A 25 -8.16 -2.63 5.43
CA SER A 25 -7.84 -2.05 6.74
C SER A 25 -9.07 -1.84 7.64
N CYS A 26 -10.27 -1.67 7.06
CA CYS A 26 -11.53 -1.53 7.79
C CYS A 26 -12.29 -2.85 7.95
N LEU A 27 -12.12 -3.81 7.04
CA LEU A 27 -12.72 -5.13 7.13
C LEU A 27 -12.08 -5.92 8.28
N GLY A 28 -10.75 -5.98 8.34
CA GLY A 28 -10.00 -6.68 9.39
C GLY A 28 -8.82 -7.48 8.84
N ASP A 29 -8.15 -8.19 9.75
CA ASP A 29 -7.11 -9.19 9.47
C ASP A 29 -7.71 -10.60 9.24
N ASN A 30 -8.89 -10.86 9.77
CA ASN A 30 -9.59 -12.14 9.64
C ASN A 30 -10.38 -12.23 8.31
N PRO A 31 -10.12 -13.25 7.45
CA PRO A 31 -10.90 -13.48 6.24
C PRO A 31 -12.39 -13.78 6.49
N TYR A 32 -12.73 -14.35 7.65
CA TYR A 32 -14.09 -14.76 8.00
C TYR A 32 -14.77 -13.71 8.89
N VAL A 33 -15.43 -12.73 8.26
CA VAL A 33 -16.12 -11.64 8.96
C VAL A 33 -17.62 -11.92 9.08
N ARG A 34 -18.15 -11.80 10.31
CA ARG A 34 -19.60 -11.79 10.57
C ARG A 34 -20.09 -10.35 10.64
N MET A 35 -21.06 -10.02 9.80
CA MET A 35 -21.69 -8.69 9.73
C MET A 35 -23.21 -8.78 9.90
N THR A 36 -23.81 -7.75 10.49
CA THR A 36 -25.26 -7.56 10.54
C THR A 36 -25.65 -6.45 9.56
N LYS A 37 -26.61 -6.72 8.67
CA LYS A 37 -27.28 -5.74 7.81
C LYS A 37 -28.50 -5.19 8.56
N ALA A 38 -28.67 -3.87 8.56
CA ALA A 38 -29.84 -3.19 9.11
C ALA A 38 -30.30 -2.11 8.11
N ASP A 39 -31.44 -2.34 7.48
CA ASP A 39 -31.97 -1.42 6.47
C ASP A 39 -32.49 -0.13 7.12
N TYR A 40 -32.05 1.00 6.61
CA TYR A 40 -32.47 2.36 7.02
C TYR A 40 -32.21 2.74 8.50
N ASP A 41 -31.31 2.05 9.20
CA ASP A 41 -30.99 2.31 10.62
C ASP A 41 -30.35 3.69 10.89
N LYS A 42 -29.67 4.31 9.91
CA LYS A 42 -29.03 5.63 10.07
C LYS A 42 -29.06 6.49 8.82
N GLU A 43 -29.03 7.79 9.05
CA GLU A 43 -28.72 8.82 8.06
C GLU A 43 -27.23 8.89 7.70
N CYS A 44 -26.94 9.09 6.42
CA CYS A 44 -25.61 9.31 5.88
C CYS A 44 -25.03 10.65 6.36
N LYS A 45 -23.76 10.67 6.80
CA LYS A 45 -23.14 11.88 7.36
C LYS A 45 -22.82 13.01 6.35
N ILE A 46 -23.09 12.78 5.07
CA ILE A 46 -22.88 13.75 3.99
C ILE A 46 -24.19 14.25 3.38
N CYS A 47 -25.09 13.36 2.97
CA CYS A 47 -26.38 13.71 2.32
C CYS A 47 -27.61 13.57 3.24
N THR A 48 -27.43 13.23 4.52
CA THR A 48 -28.50 13.07 5.53
C THR A 48 -29.62 12.07 5.20
N ARG A 49 -29.51 11.30 4.12
CA ARG A 49 -30.50 10.27 3.75
C ARG A 49 -30.35 8.98 4.55
N PRO A 50 -31.45 8.30 4.91
CA PRO A 50 -31.39 6.95 5.47
C PRO A 50 -30.77 5.97 4.48
N PHE A 51 -29.93 5.05 4.97
CA PHE A 51 -29.27 4.04 4.14
C PHE A 51 -29.08 2.72 4.90
N THR A 52 -28.79 1.63 4.19
CA THR A 52 -28.47 0.33 4.81
C THR A 52 -27.17 0.40 5.61
N VAL A 53 -27.25 0.16 6.92
CA VAL A 53 -26.11 0.13 7.83
C VAL A 53 -25.60 -1.30 7.98
N PHE A 54 -24.32 -1.50 7.70
CA PHE A 54 -23.62 -2.75 7.98
C PHE A 54 -22.79 -2.58 9.24
N ARG A 55 -22.78 -3.58 10.13
CA ARG A 55 -21.99 -3.55 11.38
C ARG A 55 -21.28 -4.88 11.62
N TRP A 56 -19.97 -4.82 11.88
CA TRP A 56 -19.09 -6.00 12.08
C TRP A 56 -18.00 -5.72 13.11
N ARG A 57 -17.26 -6.77 13.52
CA ARG A 57 -16.09 -6.68 14.38
C ARG A 57 -14.85 -7.16 13.60
N PRO A 58 -13.90 -6.27 13.25
CA PRO A 58 -12.77 -6.62 12.39
C PRO A 58 -11.81 -7.68 12.93
N GLY A 59 -11.63 -7.72 14.25
CA GLY A 59 -10.67 -8.58 14.94
C GLY A 59 -10.97 -8.64 16.44
N ARG A 60 -10.17 -9.40 17.21
CA ARG A 60 -10.44 -9.63 18.65
C ARG A 60 -10.42 -8.33 19.44
N ASP A 61 -9.36 -7.53 19.35
CA ASP A 61 -9.23 -6.28 20.13
C ASP A 61 -9.76 -5.04 19.38
N ALA A 62 -10.53 -5.27 18.31
CA ALA A 62 -11.15 -4.23 17.51
C ALA A 62 -12.54 -3.85 18.04
N ARG A 63 -12.88 -2.56 17.94
CA ARG A 63 -14.27 -2.10 18.15
C ARG A 63 -15.18 -2.57 17.02
N TYR A 64 -16.47 -2.67 17.31
CA TYR A 64 -17.47 -2.79 16.26
C TYR A 64 -17.39 -1.58 15.33
N LYS A 65 -17.19 -1.86 14.04
CA LYS A 65 -17.28 -0.88 12.96
C LYS A 65 -18.66 -0.92 12.35
N LYS A 66 -19.08 0.22 11.81
CA LYS A 66 -20.30 0.37 11.03
C LYS A 66 -20.02 1.27 9.82
N THR A 67 -20.85 1.20 8.79
CA THR A 67 -20.86 2.18 7.71
C THR A 67 -21.38 3.54 8.21
N GLU A 68 -20.77 4.65 7.78
CA GLU A 68 -21.16 6.03 8.12
C GLU A 68 -21.66 6.82 6.89
N LEU A 69 -21.43 6.28 5.70
CA LEU A 69 -21.83 6.84 4.40
C LEU A 69 -22.72 5.87 3.63
N CYS A 70 -23.70 6.42 2.91
CA CYS A 70 -24.42 5.69 1.87
C CYS A 70 -23.48 5.26 0.73
N GLN A 71 -23.80 4.18 0.03
CA GLN A 71 -23.05 3.67 -1.12
C GLN A 71 -22.98 4.71 -2.24
N THR A 72 -24.03 5.51 -2.44
CA THR A 72 -24.04 6.63 -3.40
C THR A 72 -22.87 7.60 -3.18
N CYS A 73 -22.68 8.10 -1.95
CA CYS A 73 -21.56 9.01 -1.63
C CYS A 73 -20.20 8.29 -1.69
N SER A 74 -20.16 7.00 -1.35
CA SER A 74 -18.94 6.19 -1.46
C SER A 74 -18.48 6.03 -2.91
N LYS A 75 -19.40 5.71 -3.83
CA LYS A 75 -19.14 5.59 -5.28
C LYS A 75 -18.68 6.91 -5.90
N LEU A 76 -19.41 8.00 -5.65
CA LEU A 76 -19.12 9.34 -6.21
C LEU A 76 -17.68 9.83 -5.96
N LYS A 77 -17.07 9.44 -4.83
CA LYS A 77 -15.69 9.80 -4.48
C LYS A 77 -14.71 8.63 -4.50
N ASN A 78 -15.11 7.42 -4.88
CA ASN A 78 -14.29 6.20 -4.76
C ASN A 78 -13.70 5.98 -3.33
N VAL A 79 -14.52 6.14 -2.29
CA VAL A 79 -14.06 6.08 -0.87
C VAL A 79 -14.74 4.98 -0.07
N CYS A 80 -14.01 4.42 0.90
CA CYS A 80 -14.54 3.46 1.88
C CYS A 80 -15.60 4.12 2.79
N GLN A 81 -16.78 3.48 2.90
CA GLN A 81 -17.94 3.92 3.70
C GLN A 81 -17.67 4.10 5.21
N VAL A 82 -16.53 3.63 5.73
CA VAL A 82 -16.17 3.72 7.15
C VAL A 82 -15.06 4.73 7.42
N CYS A 83 -13.99 4.73 6.61
CA CYS A 83 -12.82 5.58 6.89
C CYS A 83 -12.70 6.80 6.00
N LEU A 84 -13.55 6.97 4.97
CA LEU A 84 -13.49 8.08 4.03
C LEU A 84 -12.11 8.25 3.36
N LEU A 85 -11.40 7.14 3.19
CA LEU A 85 -10.16 7.10 2.41
C LEU A 85 -10.47 6.43 1.09
N ASP A 86 -9.70 6.82 0.08
CA ASP A 86 -9.73 6.23 -1.24
C ASP A 86 -9.52 4.70 -1.20
N LEU A 87 -10.18 3.99 -2.11
CA LEU A 87 -10.18 2.51 -2.14
C LEU A 87 -8.94 1.90 -2.82
N GLU A 88 -8.26 2.65 -3.68
CA GLU A 88 -7.12 2.19 -4.49
C GLU A 88 -5.78 2.48 -3.77
N TYR A 89 -5.59 3.71 -3.33
CA TYR A 89 -4.37 4.21 -2.70
C TYR A 89 -4.43 4.27 -1.17
N GLY A 90 -5.63 4.19 -0.57
CA GLY A 90 -5.79 4.28 0.89
C GLY A 90 -5.43 5.65 1.49
N LEU A 91 -5.45 6.71 0.67
CA LEU A 91 -5.09 8.09 1.04
C LEU A 91 -6.34 8.96 1.32
N PRO A 92 -6.19 10.11 2.02
CA PRO A 92 -7.26 11.09 2.16
C PRO A 92 -7.66 11.69 0.81
N VAL A 93 -8.95 12.04 0.65
CA VAL A 93 -9.52 12.59 -0.58
C VAL A 93 -8.74 13.80 -1.08
N GLN A 94 -8.42 14.75 -0.19
CA GLN A 94 -7.64 15.95 -0.53
C GLN A 94 -6.27 15.61 -1.13
N VAL A 95 -5.54 14.63 -0.59
CA VAL A 95 -4.20 14.26 -1.10
C VAL A 95 -4.31 13.71 -2.53
N ARG A 96 -5.26 12.80 -2.75
CA ARG A 96 -5.50 12.19 -4.07
C ARG A 96 -5.96 13.23 -5.08
N ASP A 97 -6.98 14.01 -4.75
CA ASP A 97 -7.58 14.97 -5.68
C ASP A 97 -6.58 16.08 -6.06
N THR A 98 -5.73 16.52 -5.12
CA THR A 98 -4.59 17.42 -5.41
C THR A 98 -3.54 16.76 -6.30
N ALA A 99 -3.10 15.53 -6.01
CA ALA A 99 -1.99 14.90 -6.72
C ALA A 99 -2.36 14.33 -8.10
N LEU A 100 -3.64 13.99 -8.34
CA LEU A 100 -4.15 13.67 -9.68
C LEU A 100 -4.48 14.92 -10.50
N SER A 101 -4.29 16.13 -9.96
CA SER A 101 -4.74 17.40 -10.55
C SER A 101 -6.19 17.33 -11.02
N ILE A 102 -7.04 16.58 -10.29
CA ILE A 102 -8.48 16.54 -10.55
C ILE A 102 -9.02 17.87 -10.03
N ILE A 103 -8.97 18.86 -10.92
CA ILE A 103 -9.59 20.16 -10.71
C ILE A 103 -11.02 19.88 -10.28
N SER A 104 -11.45 20.57 -9.22
CA SER A 104 -12.76 20.47 -8.60
C SER A 104 -13.95 20.88 -9.50
N ASN A 105 -13.79 20.82 -10.82
CA ASN A 105 -14.81 21.03 -11.84
C ASN A 105 -15.77 19.84 -11.98
N ASP A 106 -15.35 18.62 -11.59
CA ASP A 106 -16.27 17.56 -11.14
C ASP A 106 -16.78 17.88 -9.72
N ALA A 107 -17.33 19.10 -9.56
CA ALA A 107 -17.91 19.59 -8.34
C ALA A 107 -19.18 18.80 -8.03
N ILE A 108 -19.05 17.70 -7.26
CA ILE A 108 -20.19 16.97 -6.71
C ILE A 108 -21.17 18.01 -6.14
N PRO A 109 -22.40 18.11 -6.68
CA PRO A 109 -23.30 19.18 -6.30
C PRO A 109 -23.55 19.17 -4.79
N LYS A 110 -23.42 20.34 -4.16
CA LYS A 110 -23.59 20.46 -2.71
C LYS A 110 -25.05 20.26 -2.30
N SER A 111 -25.99 20.71 -3.13
CA SER A 111 -27.44 20.51 -2.95
C SER A 111 -27.84 19.05 -3.11
N ASP A 112 -28.77 18.59 -2.28
CA ASP A 112 -29.08 17.18 -2.13
C ASP A 112 -29.77 16.56 -3.37
N VAL A 113 -30.62 17.34 -4.06
CA VAL A 113 -31.34 16.93 -5.28
C VAL A 113 -30.37 16.82 -6.46
N ASN A 114 -29.53 17.82 -6.68
CA ASN A 114 -28.56 17.79 -7.79
C ASN A 114 -27.52 16.68 -7.59
N ARG A 115 -27.20 16.34 -6.32
CA ARG A 115 -26.34 15.21 -5.97
C ARG A 115 -26.98 13.86 -6.26
N GLU A 116 -28.28 13.70 -6.01
CA GLU A 116 -29.03 12.50 -6.44
C GLU A 116 -28.95 12.34 -7.94
N TYR A 117 -29.39 13.36 -8.68
CA TYR A 117 -29.40 13.30 -10.14
C TYR A 117 -28.02 12.99 -10.71
N PHE A 118 -26.98 13.66 -10.22
CA PHE A 118 -25.59 13.40 -10.61
C PHE A 118 -25.15 11.96 -10.29
N ALA A 119 -25.51 11.43 -9.13
CA ALA A 119 -25.11 10.08 -8.74
C ALA A 119 -25.92 8.98 -9.43
N GLU A 120 -27.21 9.20 -9.66
CA GLU A 120 -28.08 8.31 -10.42
C GLU A 120 -27.66 8.28 -11.90
N GLU A 121 -27.28 9.42 -12.47
CA GLU A 121 -26.68 9.49 -13.81
C GLU A 121 -25.37 8.69 -13.88
N HIS A 122 -24.49 8.84 -12.89
CA HIS A 122 -23.26 8.06 -12.79
C HIS A 122 -23.52 6.55 -12.62
N ASP A 123 -24.43 6.14 -11.74
CA ASP A 123 -24.81 4.73 -11.54
C ASP A 123 -25.52 4.14 -12.77
N ARG A 124 -26.33 4.94 -13.47
CA ARG A 124 -26.97 4.58 -14.74
C ARG A 124 -25.93 4.37 -15.83
N ARG A 125 -24.97 5.28 -15.98
CA ARG A 125 -23.85 5.17 -16.93
C ARG A 125 -23.00 3.94 -16.65
N ALA A 126 -22.65 3.70 -15.38
CA ALA A 126 -21.91 2.51 -14.96
C ALA A 126 -22.69 1.20 -15.21
N ARG A 127 -24.00 1.17 -14.92
CA ARG A 127 -24.86 0.00 -15.18
C ARG A 127 -25.07 -0.27 -16.67
N ALA A 128 -25.04 0.77 -17.51
CA ALA A 128 -25.21 0.66 -18.96
C ALA A 128 -24.03 0.00 -19.68
N GLY A 129 -22.93 -0.33 -18.98
CA GLY A 129 -21.73 -0.91 -19.60
C GLY A 129 -20.98 0.05 -20.53
N LEU A 130 -21.38 1.33 -20.56
CA LEU A 130 -20.60 2.41 -21.14
C LEU A 130 -19.42 2.65 -20.20
N ASP A 131 -18.35 1.91 -20.50
CA ASP A 131 -17.23 1.58 -19.63
C ASP A 131 -16.76 2.74 -18.75
N TYR A 132 -16.72 2.44 -17.44
CA TYR A 132 -15.89 2.93 -16.32
C TYR A 132 -15.07 4.25 -16.48
N GLU A 133 -15.59 5.23 -17.22
CA GLU A 133 -15.03 6.56 -17.38
C GLU A 133 -15.41 7.41 -16.15
N SER A 134 -15.02 6.92 -14.97
CA SER A 134 -14.83 7.74 -13.80
C SER A 134 -13.60 8.60 -14.05
N SER A 135 -13.70 9.92 -13.92
CA SER A 135 -12.58 10.85 -14.12
C SER A 135 -11.33 10.50 -13.29
N TYR A 136 -11.52 9.72 -12.23
CA TYR A 136 -10.49 9.18 -11.34
C TYR A 136 -9.71 7.98 -11.92
N GLY A 137 -10.28 7.19 -12.83
CA GLY A 137 -9.68 5.95 -13.34
C GLY A 137 -8.77 6.11 -14.55
N LYS A 138 -8.86 7.23 -15.28
CA LYS A 138 -8.02 7.51 -16.47
C LYS A 138 -6.74 8.29 -16.18
N VAL A 139 -6.61 8.90 -15.01
CA VAL A 139 -5.40 9.66 -14.65
C VAL A 139 -4.31 8.67 -14.28
N ARG A 140 -3.16 8.73 -14.98
CA ARG A 140 -2.00 7.89 -14.67
C ARG A 140 -1.62 8.07 -13.19
N PRO A 141 -1.36 6.99 -12.42
CA PRO A 141 -0.96 7.10 -11.02
C PRO A 141 0.26 8.02 -10.88
N ASN A 142 0.09 9.15 -10.19
CA ASN A 142 1.19 10.08 -9.95
C ASN A 142 2.18 9.47 -8.95
N ASP A 143 3.48 9.56 -9.24
CA ASP A 143 4.55 9.00 -8.42
C ASP A 143 4.53 9.50 -6.97
N THR A 144 4.01 10.70 -6.74
CA THR A 144 3.76 11.23 -5.38
C THR A 144 2.75 10.40 -4.60
N ILE A 145 1.65 9.97 -5.23
CA ILE A 145 0.59 9.15 -4.63
C ILE A 145 1.15 7.78 -4.26
N LEU A 146 1.85 7.12 -5.19
CA LEU A 146 2.45 5.81 -4.97
C LEU A 146 3.52 5.82 -3.85
N LYS A 147 4.27 6.92 -3.71
CA LYS A 147 5.24 7.10 -2.59
C LYS A 147 4.55 7.31 -1.23
N LEU A 148 3.37 7.95 -1.21
CA LEU A 148 2.61 8.21 0.03
C LEU A 148 1.72 7.02 0.43
N GLN A 149 1.35 6.16 -0.51
CA GLN A 149 0.53 4.97 -0.30
C GLN A 149 1.14 4.06 0.77
N ARG A 150 0.29 3.54 1.66
CA ARG A 150 0.71 2.53 2.65
C ARG A 150 0.67 1.15 2.01
N THR A 151 1.81 0.46 1.99
CA THR A 151 1.92 -0.94 1.54
C THR A 151 1.34 -1.97 2.50
N THR A 152 1.04 -1.58 3.75
CA THR A 152 0.50 -2.47 4.79
C THR A 152 -0.74 -1.88 5.46
N PRO A 153 -1.73 -2.73 5.83
CA PRO A 153 -2.99 -2.27 6.40
C PRO A 153 -2.81 -1.68 7.81
N TYR A 154 -3.44 -0.53 8.07
CA TYR A 154 -3.25 0.21 9.32
C TYR A 154 -4.30 -0.17 10.37
N TYR A 155 -4.20 -1.38 10.93
CA TYR A 155 -5.16 -1.92 11.89
C TYR A 155 -5.26 -1.15 13.23
N LYS A 156 -4.29 -0.27 13.57
CA LYS A 156 -4.42 0.63 14.73
C LYS A 156 -5.70 1.49 14.69
N ARG A 157 -6.24 1.79 13.49
CA ARG A 157 -7.54 2.48 13.31
C ARG A 157 -8.72 1.68 13.86
N ASN A 158 -8.61 0.36 14.00
CA ASN A 158 -9.69 -0.55 14.40
C ASN A 158 -9.84 -0.70 15.92
N ARG A 159 -8.85 -0.23 16.68
CA ARG A 159 -8.81 -0.28 18.15
C ARG A 159 -10.05 0.37 18.79
N ALA A 160 -10.34 -0.02 20.02
CA ALA A 160 -11.36 0.63 20.84
C ALA A 160 -11.05 2.13 21.08
N HIS A 161 -12.11 2.91 21.30
CA HIS A 161 -11.96 4.28 21.77
C HIS A 161 -11.35 4.28 23.19
N ILE A 162 -10.76 5.42 23.57
CA ILE A 162 -10.22 5.62 24.91
C ILE A 162 -11.37 5.72 25.91
N CYS A 163 -11.20 5.13 27.09
CA CYS A 163 -12.20 5.18 28.16
C CYS A 163 -12.20 6.57 28.82
N SER A 164 -13.28 7.34 28.64
CA SER A 164 -13.44 8.66 29.28
C SER A 164 -13.35 8.60 30.81
N PHE A 165 -13.88 7.53 31.43
CA PHE A 165 -13.77 7.30 32.88
C PHE A 165 -12.33 7.02 33.31
N TYR A 166 -11.51 6.37 32.48
CA TYR A 166 -10.10 6.14 32.79
C TYR A 166 -9.29 7.44 32.74
N VAL A 167 -9.55 8.29 31.74
CA VAL A 167 -8.94 9.64 31.65
C VAL A 167 -9.28 10.50 32.87
N ARG A 168 -10.45 10.30 33.48
CA ARG A 168 -10.87 10.92 34.75
C ARG A 168 -10.35 10.24 36.02
N GLY A 169 -9.72 9.06 35.92
CA GLY A 169 -9.32 8.24 37.08
C GLY A 169 -10.46 7.46 37.77
N GLU A 170 -11.67 7.46 37.21
CA GLU A 170 -12.90 6.90 37.80
C GLU A 170 -13.31 5.54 37.19
N CYS A 171 -12.42 4.86 36.45
CA CYS A 171 -12.78 3.61 35.77
C CYS A 171 -12.84 2.40 36.71
N THR A 172 -14.03 2.10 37.22
CA THR A 172 -14.33 0.93 38.07
C THR A 172 -14.20 -0.42 37.36
N ARG A 173 -14.07 -0.45 36.02
CA ARG A 173 -14.07 -1.68 35.21
C ARG A 173 -12.70 -2.37 35.08
N GLY A 174 -11.61 -1.72 35.51
CA GLY A 174 -10.27 -2.29 35.51
C GLY A 174 -9.88 -2.93 34.16
N ALA A 175 -9.37 -4.17 34.21
CA ALA A 175 -8.94 -4.91 33.03
C ALA A 175 -10.10 -5.42 32.14
N GLU A 176 -11.35 -5.43 32.62
CA GLU A 176 -12.53 -5.86 31.86
C GLU A 176 -13.17 -4.72 31.04
N CYS A 177 -12.56 -3.53 31.03
CA CYS A 177 -13.04 -2.41 30.25
C CYS A 177 -12.86 -2.66 28.74
N PRO A 178 -13.92 -2.65 27.91
CA PRO A 178 -13.81 -2.81 26.46
C PRO A 178 -13.19 -1.59 25.74
N TYR A 179 -12.89 -0.54 26.49
CA TYR A 179 -12.29 0.72 26.02
C TYR A 179 -10.83 0.78 26.45
N ARG A 180 -9.99 1.46 25.67
CA ARG A 180 -8.55 1.54 25.94
C ARG A 180 -8.25 2.43 27.14
N HIS A 181 -7.34 1.96 27.99
CA HIS A 181 -6.82 2.64 29.17
C HIS A 181 -5.45 3.26 28.85
N GLU A 182 -5.48 4.25 27.96
CA GLU A 182 -4.32 5.02 27.49
C GLU A 182 -4.71 6.50 27.46
N MET A 183 -3.76 7.42 27.63
CA MET A 183 -4.06 8.85 27.53
C MET A 183 -4.37 9.25 26.07
N PRO A 184 -5.31 10.19 25.83
CA PRO A 184 -5.52 10.77 24.51
C PRO A 184 -4.27 11.47 23.96
N GLU A 185 -4.08 11.39 22.65
CA GLU A 185 -3.11 12.22 21.93
C GLU A 185 -3.75 13.59 21.66
N ASP A 186 -3.55 14.54 22.57
CA ASP A 186 -4.03 15.92 22.42
C ASP A 186 -3.16 16.66 21.39
N GLY A 187 -3.79 17.08 20.29
CA GLY A 187 -3.13 17.84 19.23
C GLY A 187 -4.07 18.21 18.09
N GLU A 188 -3.57 18.97 17.12
CA GLU A 188 -4.34 19.49 15.96
C GLU A 188 -5.02 18.40 15.11
N LEU A 189 -4.56 17.16 15.20
CA LEU A 189 -5.12 16.01 14.50
C LEU A 189 -6.27 15.32 15.26
N SER A 190 -6.56 15.71 16.50
CA SER A 190 -7.53 15.04 17.37
C SER A 190 -8.97 15.26 16.93
N GLN A 191 -9.31 16.48 16.51
CA GLN A 191 -10.63 16.86 16.03
C GLN A 191 -10.63 16.90 14.50
N GLN A 192 -11.40 16.02 13.87
CA GLN A 192 -11.53 15.97 12.41
C GLN A 192 -13.00 15.86 12.02
N ASN A 193 -13.51 16.87 11.33
CA ASN A 193 -14.87 16.87 10.80
C ASN A 193 -15.01 15.88 9.63
N ILE A 194 -16.06 15.05 9.66
CA ILE A 194 -16.33 14.06 8.62
C ILE A 194 -16.65 14.70 7.26
N LYS A 195 -17.28 15.87 7.25
CA LYS A 195 -17.62 16.59 5.99
C LYS A 195 -16.37 17.11 5.30
N ASP A 196 -15.49 17.75 6.07
CA ASP A 196 -14.24 18.35 5.57
C ASP A 196 -13.32 17.30 4.97
N ARG A 197 -13.19 16.14 5.64
CA ARG A 197 -12.49 14.95 5.13
C ARG A 197 -13.09 14.33 3.87
N TYR A 198 -14.42 14.41 3.69
CA TYR A 198 -15.10 13.89 2.50
C TYR A 198 -14.95 14.82 1.28
N TYR A 199 -15.11 16.13 1.49
CA TYR A 199 -14.98 17.12 0.43
C TYR A 199 -13.52 17.44 0.09
N GLY A 200 -12.56 17.01 0.91
CA GLY A 200 -11.14 17.26 0.71
C GLY A 200 -10.74 18.71 1.01
N VAL A 201 -11.43 19.35 1.94
CA VAL A 201 -11.19 20.75 2.34
C VAL A 201 -10.62 20.76 3.75
N ASN A 202 -9.46 21.37 3.95
CA ASN A 202 -8.83 21.56 5.26
C ASN A 202 -8.68 20.29 6.12
N ASP A 203 -8.39 19.12 5.53
CA ASP A 203 -8.06 17.92 6.31
C ASP A 203 -6.61 18.04 6.84
N PRO A 204 -6.38 18.15 8.17
CA PRO A 204 -5.04 18.34 8.72
C PRO A 204 -4.15 17.09 8.57
N VAL A 205 -4.75 15.90 8.37
CA VAL A 205 -3.99 14.69 7.99
C VAL A 205 -3.51 14.82 6.55
N ALA A 206 -4.36 15.31 5.64
CA ALA A 206 -3.99 15.52 4.25
C ALA A 206 -2.89 16.58 4.10
N LEU A 207 -3.00 17.70 4.81
CA LEU A 207 -1.96 18.74 4.82
C LEU A 207 -0.60 18.21 5.30
N LYS A 208 -0.55 17.38 6.35
CA LYS A 208 0.70 16.75 6.79
C LYS A 208 1.25 15.74 5.80
N LEU A 209 0.39 15.05 5.03
CA LEU A 209 0.82 14.17 3.94
C LEU A 209 1.35 14.95 2.72
N LEU A 210 0.73 16.08 2.37
CA LEU A 210 1.16 16.95 1.28
C LEU A 210 2.48 17.66 1.63
N ASN A 211 2.63 18.21 2.83
CA ASN A 211 3.90 18.79 3.30
C ASN A 211 5.02 17.75 3.26
N LYS A 212 4.76 16.53 3.77
CA LYS A 212 5.71 15.42 3.67
C LYS A 212 6.04 15.05 2.21
N ALA A 213 5.11 15.25 1.27
CA ALA A 213 5.35 15.00 -0.14
C ALA A 213 6.28 16.06 -0.76
N CYS A 214 6.13 17.33 -0.38
CA CYS A 214 7.05 18.41 -0.74
C CYS A 214 8.43 18.23 -0.12
N GLU A 215 8.52 17.68 1.09
CA GLU A 215 9.80 17.32 1.73
C GLU A 215 10.48 16.07 1.14
N MET A 216 9.80 15.30 0.27
CA MET A 216 10.46 14.19 -0.42
C MET A 216 11.46 14.74 -1.43
N PRO A 217 12.69 14.20 -1.52
CA PRO A 217 13.70 14.70 -2.43
C PRO A 217 13.27 14.52 -3.90
N SER A 218 12.76 15.60 -4.50
CA SER A 218 12.67 15.80 -5.94
C SER A 218 14.04 16.26 -6.47
N LEU A 219 14.33 15.92 -7.72
CA LEU A 219 15.44 16.53 -8.45
C LEU A 219 14.92 17.82 -9.07
N GLU A 220 15.07 18.94 -8.36
CA GLU A 220 14.86 20.27 -8.94
C GLU A 220 15.76 20.44 -10.16
N ALA A 221 15.22 20.99 -11.25
CA ALA A 221 16.00 21.28 -12.44
C ALA A 221 17.08 22.33 -12.12
N PRO A 222 18.31 22.18 -12.65
CA PRO A 222 19.37 23.17 -12.42
C PRO A 222 19.01 24.52 -13.05
N GLU A 223 19.40 25.60 -12.38
CA GLU A 223 19.27 26.97 -12.91
C GLU A 223 20.10 27.15 -14.20
N ASP A 224 21.22 26.42 -14.32
CA ASP A 224 22.08 26.41 -15.49
C ASP A 224 21.46 25.59 -16.65
N GLU A 225 20.88 26.28 -17.64
CA GLU A 225 20.23 25.66 -18.81
C GLU A 225 21.15 24.76 -19.67
N SER A 226 22.47 24.90 -19.49
CA SER A 226 23.49 24.10 -20.18
C SER A 226 23.64 22.67 -19.61
N ILE A 227 23.14 22.40 -18.40
CA ILE A 227 23.30 21.11 -17.73
C ILE A 227 22.30 20.09 -18.29
N ARG A 228 22.77 19.33 -19.28
CA ARG A 228 22.07 18.19 -19.91
C ARG A 228 22.59 16.82 -19.45
N THR A 229 23.42 16.78 -18.41
CA THR A 229 24.05 15.55 -17.89
C THR A 229 23.45 15.12 -16.57
N LEU A 230 23.05 13.85 -16.48
CA LEU A 230 22.61 13.19 -15.26
C LEU A 230 23.72 12.31 -14.69
N TYR A 231 23.96 12.43 -13.37
CA TYR A 231 24.79 11.53 -12.59
C TYR A 231 23.94 10.35 -12.10
N VAL A 232 24.38 9.13 -12.35
CA VAL A 232 23.77 7.89 -11.87
C VAL A 232 24.74 7.20 -10.92
N GLY A 233 24.42 7.14 -9.63
CA GLY A 233 25.24 6.50 -8.59
C GLY A 233 24.65 5.17 -8.10
N GLY A 234 25.52 4.30 -7.59
CA GLY A 234 25.16 2.98 -7.04
C GLY A 234 25.25 1.83 -8.04
N LEU A 235 26.00 1.99 -9.12
CA LEU A 235 26.19 0.95 -10.14
C LEU A 235 27.04 -0.21 -9.61
N ASP A 236 26.52 -1.43 -9.69
CA ASP A 236 27.32 -2.65 -9.52
C ASP A 236 27.90 -3.11 -10.88
N LYS A 237 28.95 -3.92 -10.83
CA LYS A 237 29.66 -4.48 -12.01
C LYS A 237 28.79 -5.38 -12.90
N ARG A 238 27.56 -5.69 -12.46
CA ARG A 238 26.55 -6.47 -13.20
C ARG A 238 25.78 -5.64 -14.23
N ILE A 239 25.82 -4.31 -14.10
CA ILE A 239 25.11 -3.37 -14.96
C ILE A 239 26.02 -3.01 -16.15
N THR A 240 25.48 -3.13 -17.36
CA THR A 240 26.15 -2.78 -18.61
C THR A 240 25.73 -1.39 -19.08
N GLU A 241 26.49 -0.82 -20.01
CA GLU A 241 26.12 0.42 -20.68
C GLU A 241 24.79 0.28 -21.44
N GLN A 242 24.54 -0.89 -22.02
CA GLN A 242 23.29 -1.19 -22.72
C GLN A 242 22.08 -1.16 -21.77
N ASP A 243 22.18 -1.72 -20.56
CA ASP A 243 21.07 -1.65 -19.59
C ASP A 243 20.71 -0.18 -19.27
N LEU A 244 21.72 0.70 -19.15
CA LEU A 244 21.50 2.13 -18.95
C LEU A 244 20.88 2.77 -20.19
N ARG A 245 21.40 2.46 -21.39
CA ARG A 245 20.86 3.00 -22.65
C ARG A 245 19.39 2.63 -22.83
N ASP A 246 19.03 1.37 -22.62
CA ASP A 246 17.65 0.87 -22.80
C ASP A 246 16.65 1.55 -21.84
N ASN A 247 17.06 1.84 -20.60
CA ASN A 247 16.21 2.54 -19.63
C ASN A 247 16.13 4.06 -19.92
N PHE A 248 17.23 4.70 -20.34
CA PHE A 248 17.27 6.15 -20.51
C PHE A 248 16.75 6.63 -21.88
N TYR A 249 16.76 5.77 -22.91
CA TYR A 249 16.32 6.08 -24.27
C TYR A 249 14.82 6.42 -24.38
N ALA A 250 13.98 5.88 -23.48
CA ALA A 250 12.53 6.16 -23.47
C ALA A 250 12.17 7.63 -23.17
N HIS A 251 13.08 8.39 -22.57
CA HIS A 251 12.84 9.76 -22.12
C HIS A 251 13.44 10.83 -23.05
N GLY A 252 14.43 10.47 -23.88
CA GLY A 252 15.07 11.38 -24.84
C GLY A 252 16.26 10.74 -25.58
N GLU A 253 16.81 11.47 -26.56
CA GLU A 253 17.99 11.03 -27.30
C GLU A 253 19.29 11.27 -26.51
N ILE A 254 20.13 10.24 -26.43
CA ILE A 254 21.34 10.22 -25.60
C ILE A 254 22.55 10.58 -26.46
N GLU A 255 23.28 11.63 -26.07
CA GLU A 255 24.52 12.09 -26.71
C GLU A 255 25.71 11.21 -26.32
N SER A 256 25.86 10.89 -25.03
CA SER A 256 26.94 10.02 -24.55
C SER A 256 26.64 9.39 -23.19
N ILE A 257 27.19 8.19 -22.95
CA ILE A 257 27.19 7.50 -21.66
C ILE A 257 28.63 7.27 -21.23
N LYS A 258 29.02 7.76 -20.05
CA LYS A 258 30.36 7.56 -19.48
C LYS A 258 30.26 6.84 -18.14
N MET A 259 30.54 5.54 -18.14
CA MET A 259 30.59 4.71 -16.93
C MET A 259 31.97 4.80 -16.25
N VAL A 260 31.98 4.90 -14.92
CA VAL A 260 33.17 4.92 -14.07
C VAL A 260 32.98 3.87 -12.96
N LEU A 261 33.34 2.63 -13.28
CA LEU A 261 33.14 1.46 -12.42
C LEU A 261 33.85 1.61 -11.06
N ASP A 262 35.03 2.22 -11.02
CA ASP A 262 35.81 2.47 -9.78
C ASP A 262 35.06 3.33 -8.75
N LYS A 263 34.11 4.15 -9.21
CA LYS A 263 33.29 5.02 -8.36
C LYS A 263 31.83 4.58 -8.30
N ALA A 264 31.49 3.42 -8.85
CA ALA A 264 30.13 2.90 -8.96
C ALA A 264 29.15 3.95 -9.54
N CYS A 265 29.60 4.73 -10.54
CA CYS A 265 28.82 5.83 -11.10
C CYS A 265 28.90 5.95 -12.62
N ALA A 266 27.88 6.52 -13.25
CA ALA A 266 27.88 6.90 -14.66
C ALA A 266 27.37 8.32 -14.85
N PHE A 267 27.73 8.91 -15.98
CA PHE A 267 27.23 10.18 -16.47
C PHE A 267 26.51 9.92 -17.78
N VAL A 268 25.22 10.28 -17.86
CA VAL A 268 24.39 10.18 -19.07
C VAL A 268 24.10 11.58 -19.55
N THR A 269 24.54 11.92 -20.76
CA THR A 269 24.35 13.23 -21.38
C THR A 269 23.30 13.11 -22.48
N TYR A 270 22.23 13.89 -22.40
CA TYR A 270 21.19 13.96 -23.43
C TYR A 270 21.50 15.02 -24.49
N THR A 271 20.92 14.90 -25.69
CA THR A 271 21.00 15.97 -26.71
C THR A 271 20.12 17.18 -26.35
N THR A 272 18.97 16.95 -25.71
CA THR A 272 18.00 17.99 -25.31
C THR A 272 17.87 18.12 -23.79
N ARG A 273 17.63 19.35 -23.32
CA ARG A 273 17.33 19.63 -21.90
C ARG A 273 16.03 18.96 -21.45
N GLU A 274 14.98 19.05 -22.27
CA GLU A 274 13.67 18.43 -22.02
C GLU A 274 13.78 16.91 -21.77
N GLY A 275 14.65 16.22 -22.53
CA GLY A 275 14.92 14.79 -22.33
C GLY A 275 15.61 14.50 -21.00
N ALA A 276 16.56 15.34 -20.59
CA ALA A 276 17.24 15.22 -19.30
C ALA A 276 16.30 15.52 -18.11
N GLU A 277 15.45 16.53 -18.21
CA GLU A 277 14.49 16.90 -17.15
C GLU A 277 13.42 15.81 -16.99
N LYS A 278 12.81 15.36 -18.09
CA LYS A 278 11.86 14.24 -18.08
C LYS A 278 12.46 12.95 -17.53
N ALA A 279 13.71 12.64 -17.90
CA ALA A 279 14.43 11.50 -17.35
C ALA A 279 14.72 11.67 -15.85
N ALA A 280 15.12 12.87 -15.41
CA ALA A 280 15.37 13.16 -14.00
C ALA A 280 14.09 12.97 -13.17
N GLU A 281 12.96 13.55 -13.61
CA GLU A 281 11.67 13.40 -12.92
C GLU A 281 11.25 11.93 -12.80
N GLU A 282 11.15 11.21 -13.92
CA GLU A 282 10.56 9.87 -13.99
C GLU A 282 11.51 8.79 -13.41
N LEU A 283 12.82 8.89 -13.66
CA LEU A 283 13.80 7.90 -13.19
C LEU A 283 14.31 8.16 -11.76
N SER A 284 14.26 9.40 -11.25
CA SER A 284 14.69 9.77 -9.86
C SER A 284 14.25 8.77 -8.79
N SER A 285 13.05 8.25 -8.98
CA SER A 285 12.27 7.56 -7.96
C SER A 285 12.17 6.06 -8.22
N LYS A 286 12.18 5.68 -9.51
CA LYS A 286 11.85 4.34 -10.02
C LYS A 286 13.05 3.55 -10.56
N LEU A 287 14.22 4.16 -10.79
CA LEU A 287 15.33 3.48 -11.46
C LEU A 287 15.85 2.28 -10.64
N VAL A 288 15.41 1.08 -11.03
CA VAL A 288 15.83 -0.21 -10.48
C VAL A 288 16.31 -1.08 -11.62
N ILE A 289 17.63 -1.17 -11.81
CA ILE A 289 18.24 -2.00 -12.85
C ILE A 289 18.75 -3.29 -12.20
N LYS A 290 18.33 -4.45 -12.74
CA LYS A 290 18.75 -5.78 -12.25
C LYS A 290 18.55 -5.99 -10.74
N GLY A 291 17.49 -5.38 -10.18
CA GLY A 291 17.16 -5.43 -8.75
C GLY A 291 17.92 -4.43 -7.86
N LEU A 292 18.81 -3.61 -8.42
CA LEU A 292 19.56 -2.58 -7.70
C LEU A 292 18.93 -1.21 -7.93
N ARG A 293 18.60 -0.51 -6.85
CA ARG A 293 18.07 0.86 -6.90
C ARG A 293 19.21 1.86 -7.06
N LEU A 294 19.20 2.60 -8.16
CA LEU A 294 20.21 3.60 -8.48
C LEU A 294 19.77 4.99 -8.00
N LYS A 295 20.74 5.85 -7.66
CA LYS A 295 20.47 7.24 -7.26
C LYS A 295 20.82 8.18 -8.42
N LEU A 296 19.83 8.88 -8.97
CA LEU A 296 20.07 9.98 -9.89
C LEU A 296 20.35 11.28 -9.14
N MET A 297 21.21 12.13 -9.71
CA MET A 297 21.43 13.53 -9.36
C MET A 297 21.77 14.31 -10.62
N TRP A 298 21.58 15.62 -10.64
CA TRP A 298 22.09 16.46 -11.73
C TRP A 298 23.62 16.47 -11.75
N GLY A 299 24.19 16.35 -12.94
CA GLY A 299 25.63 16.35 -13.16
C GLY A 299 26.20 17.74 -12.98
N LYS A 300 27.14 17.92 -12.04
CA LYS A 300 27.90 19.17 -11.94
C LYS A 300 28.79 19.31 -13.18
N PRO A 301 28.84 20.49 -13.83
CA PRO A 301 29.71 20.70 -14.98
C PRO A 301 31.15 20.38 -14.61
N GLN A 302 31.76 19.43 -15.32
CA GLN A 302 33.21 19.25 -15.27
C GLN A 302 33.83 20.47 -15.96
N ALA A 303 34.43 21.37 -15.18
CA ALA A 303 35.44 22.26 -15.74
C ALA A 303 36.48 21.38 -16.48
N PRO A 304 36.80 21.66 -17.76
CA PRO A 304 37.70 20.82 -18.52
C PRO A 304 39.04 20.75 -17.80
N ARG A 305 39.43 19.55 -17.39
CA ARG A 305 40.80 19.30 -16.92
C ARG A 305 41.69 19.37 -18.15
N PRO A 306 42.75 20.20 -18.17
CA PRO A 306 43.68 20.20 -19.28
C PRO A 306 44.33 18.81 -19.38
N ASP A 307 44.31 18.22 -20.58
CA ASP A 307 44.80 16.88 -20.81
C ASP A 307 46.33 16.81 -20.59
N SER A 308 46.73 16.06 -19.57
CA SER A 308 48.14 15.80 -19.27
C SER A 308 48.56 14.46 -19.90
N GLU A 309 48.77 14.45 -21.21
CA GLU A 309 49.46 13.34 -21.88
C GLU A 309 50.98 13.44 -21.73
N THR A 310 51.63 12.26 -21.70
CA THR A 310 53.09 12.06 -21.88
C THR A 310 54.03 12.45 -20.73
N SER A 311 54.44 11.45 -19.93
CA SER A 311 55.82 10.91 -20.02
C SER A 311 56.06 9.73 -19.07
N ASN A 312 56.57 8.63 -19.62
CA ASN A 312 57.09 7.50 -18.85
C ASN A 312 58.58 7.71 -18.55
N GLY A 313 59.00 7.42 -17.31
CA GLY A 313 60.34 6.92 -17.02
C GLY A 313 61.41 7.93 -16.58
N ALA A 314 61.59 8.04 -15.26
CA ALA A 314 62.91 8.26 -14.65
C ALA A 314 62.99 7.54 -13.30
N ARG A 315 64.12 6.90 -13.04
CA ARG A 315 64.39 6.06 -11.86
C ARG A 315 65.14 6.85 -10.77
N GLN A 316 64.89 6.45 -9.53
CA GLN A 316 65.87 6.31 -8.42
C GLN A 316 66.39 7.51 -7.62
N GLN A 317 66.53 7.22 -6.31
CA GLN A 317 67.41 7.83 -5.29
C GLN A 317 67.04 9.27 -4.85
N ALA A 318 66.82 9.57 -3.57
CA ALA A 318 67.65 9.15 -2.43
C ALA A 318 66.84 8.97 -1.13
N ALA A 319 67.39 8.15 -0.23
CA ALA A 319 67.03 8.16 1.19
C ALA A 319 68.17 8.81 1.98
N VAL A 320 67.86 9.68 2.96
CA VAL A 320 68.42 9.66 4.32
C VAL A 320 67.62 10.57 5.27
N ALA A 321 67.65 10.21 6.55
CA ALA A 321 66.82 10.73 7.63
C ALA A 321 67.13 12.18 8.08
N HIS A 322 66.18 12.80 8.78
CA HIS A 322 66.47 13.43 10.08
C HIS A 322 65.22 13.52 11.01
N SER A 323 65.47 13.30 12.31
CA SER A 323 64.74 13.74 13.53
C SER A 323 63.47 14.62 13.41
N GLY A 324 62.43 14.49 14.26
CA GLY A 324 62.25 13.64 15.45
C GLY A 324 61.12 14.16 16.38
N MET A 325 60.64 13.29 17.28
CA MET A 325 59.85 13.53 18.52
C MET A 325 58.71 14.58 18.56
N LEU A 326 57.48 14.09 18.74
CA LEU A 326 56.32 14.85 19.22
C LEU A 326 56.41 15.15 20.73
N PRO A 327 56.11 16.37 21.21
CA PRO A 327 55.91 16.65 22.63
C PRO A 327 54.47 16.31 23.09
N ARG A 328 54.38 16.00 24.37
CA ARG A 328 53.21 15.45 25.09
C ARG A 328 52.41 16.56 25.77
N ALA A 329 51.08 16.47 25.76
CA ALA A 329 50.20 17.45 26.41
C ALA A 329 50.38 17.46 27.95
N VAL A 330 50.23 18.65 28.55
CA VAL A 330 50.35 18.92 30.00
C VAL A 330 49.01 19.33 30.62
N ILE A 331 48.90 19.17 31.94
CA ILE A 331 47.68 19.16 32.77
C ILE A 331 47.62 20.39 33.70
N SER A 332 46.42 20.91 34.01
CA SER A 332 46.09 21.51 35.33
C SER A 332 44.56 21.62 35.53
N GLN A 333 43.94 20.85 36.45
CA GLN A 333 43.42 21.23 37.79
C GLN A 333 42.28 22.29 37.78
N GLN A 334 41.13 22.14 38.46
CA GLN A 334 40.84 21.89 39.90
C GLN A 334 39.36 21.46 40.12
N GLN A 335 38.82 20.97 41.27
CA GLN A 335 39.32 20.39 42.54
C GLN A 335 38.12 19.86 43.40
N ASN A 336 38.23 18.68 44.04
CA ASN A 336 37.42 18.16 45.19
C ASN A 336 35.90 17.84 44.99
N GLN A 337 35.26 16.90 45.72
CA GLN A 337 35.62 16.19 46.98
C GLN A 337 34.88 14.83 47.19
N PHE A 338 35.42 13.99 48.09
CA PHE A 338 34.85 12.80 48.80
C PHE A 338 34.89 11.35 48.24
N GLN A 339 35.32 10.46 49.15
CA GLN A 339 35.48 8.99 49.17
C GLN A 339 35.25 8.53 50.65
N PRO A 340 35.39 7.25 51.09
CA PRO A 340 35.87 6.00 50.44
C PRO A 340 34.70 5.01 50.23
N SER A 341 34.79 3.67 50.12
CA SER A 341 35.81 2.59 50.10
C SER A 341 35.26 1.46 49.19
N GLY A 342 35.91 0.35 48.79
CA GLY A 342 37.12 -0.41 49.18
C GLY A 342 36.72 -1.84 49.63
N PRO A 343 37.44 -2.95 49.33
CA PRO A 343 38.58 -3.16 48.42
C PRO A 343 38.50 -4.43 47.49
N GLY A 344 39.45 -4.57 46.55
CA GLY A 344 39.86 -5.86 45.92
C GLY A 344 39.24 -6.20 44.55
N MET A 345 39.95 -6.10 43.42
CA MET A 345 41.03 -6.99 42.90
C MET A 345 40.54 -8.28 42.20
N HIS A 346 40.29 -8.24 40.89
CA HIS A 346 41.10 -8.93 39.86
C HIS A 346 40.55 -8.75 38.43
N ASP A 347 41.43 -8.92 37.44
CA ASP A 347 41.21 -8.64 36.02
C ASP A 347 41.21 -9.95 35.21
N GLN A 348 40.10 -10.28 34.56
CA GLN A 348 40.05 -11.28 33.48
C GLN A 348 38.73 -11.17 32.68
N PRO A 349 38.76 -11.21 31.34
CA PRO A 349 37.55 -11.20 30.52
C PRO A 349 36.88 -12.59 30.49
N PRO A 350 35.54 -12.70 30.65
CA PRO A 350 34.85 -13.98 30.51
C PRO A 350 34.75 -14.40 29.03
N PRO A 351 34.89 -15.71 28.72
CA PRO A 351 34.72 -16.22 27.36
C PRO A 351 33.24 -16.31 26.95
N MET A 352 32.99 -16.25 25.64
CA MET A 352 31.67 -16.44 25.04
C MET A 352 31.02 -17.76 25.47
N GLN A 353 29.86 -17.70 26.11
CA GLN A 353 29.04 -18.88 26.36
C GLN A 353 28.27 -19.28 25.09
N TYR A 354 28.69 -20.38 24.48
CA TYR A 354 27.90 -21.07 23.46
C TYR A 354 26.67 -21.70 24.14
N PHE A 355 25.45 -21.26 23.78
CA PHE A 355 24.24 -21.87 24.31
C PHE A 355 24.05 -23.28 23.71
N ASN A 356 23.93 -24.26 24.60
CA ASN A 356 23.79 -25.67 24.25
C ASN A 356 22.32 -25.96 23.87
N ILE A 357 22.05 -26.26 22.60
CA ILE A 357 20.69 -26.53 22.10
C ILE A 357 20.44 -28.05 22.18
N PRO A 358 19.48 -28.54 22.98
CA PRO A 358 19.11 -29.95 22.98
C PRO A 358 18.37 -30.33 21.69
N PRO A 359 18.51 -31.58 21.19
CA PRO A 359 17.82 -32.04 19.99
C PRO A 359 16.30 -32.13 20.22
N PRO A 360 15.46 -31.89 19.19
CA PRO A 360 14.02 -32.01 19.34
C PRO A 360 13.60 -33.48 19.52
N PRO A 361 12.62 -33.77 20.41
CA PRO A 361 12.06 -35.12 20.53
C PRO A 361 11.33 -35.51 19.25
N GLN A 362 11.31 -36.81 18.94
CA GLN A 362 10.60 -37.32 17.76
C GLN A 362 9.08 -37.08 17.87
N LEU A 363 8.48 -36.68 16.76
CA LEU A 363 7.05 -36.42 16.64
C LEU A 363 6.26 -37.74 16.72
N ASP A 364 5.76 -38.07 17.91
CA ASP A 364 4.66 -39.00 18.03
C ASP A 364 3.41 -38.39 17.37
N ARG A 365 2.78 -39.16 16.48
CA ARG A 365 1.81 -38.64 15.51
C ARG A 365 0.46 -38.42 16.18
N ALA A 366 0.17 -37.18 16.58
CA ALA A 366 -1.11 -36.79 17.17
C ALA A 366 -2.32 -37.21 16.30
N TYR A 367 -3.07 -38.21 16.76
CA TYR A 367 -4.22 -38.76 16.07
C TYR A 367 -5.47 -37.91 16.36
N TYR A 368 -5.90 -37.10 15.38
CA TYR A 368 -7.09 -36.26 15.51
C TYR A 368 -8.38 -37.02 15.14
N PRO A 369 -9.48 -36.92 15.93
CA PRO A 369 -10.76 -37.59 15.66
C PRO A 369 -11.50 -37.21 14.36
N SER A 370 -10.94 -36.32 13.53
CA SER A 370 -11.45 -35.96 12.20
C SER A 370 -10.92 -36.86 11.07
N MET A 371 -10.07 -37.85 11.38
CA MET A 371 -9.47 -38.77 10.41
C MET A 371 -10.21 -40.12 10.30
N ASP A 372 -11.37 -40.26 10.95
CA ASP A 372 -12.22 -41.45 10.88
C ASP A 372 -13.31 -41.31 9.78
N PRO A 373 -13.26 -42.08 8.68
CA PRO A 373 -14.25 -42.01 7.62
C PRO A 373 -15.66 -42.45 8.03
N GLN A 374 -15.81 -43.19 9.14
CA GLN A 374 -17.08 -43.76 9.57
C GLN A 374 -17.97 -42.77 10.34
N ARG A 375 -17.46 -41.56 10.64
CA ARG A 375 -18.17 -40.52 11.42
C ARG A 375 -18.85 -39.43 10.59
N MET A 376 -18.64 -39.41 9.27
CA MET A 376 -19.39 -38.55 8.34
C MET A 376 -20.69 -39.27 7.96
N GLY A 377 -21.82 -38.75 8.44
CA GLY A 377 -23.14 -39.39 8.33
C GLY A 377 -23.69 -39.46 6.90
N ALA A 378 -23.19 -40.41 6.10
CA ALA A 378 -23.86 -40.90 4.92
C ALA A 378 -24.83 -42.02 5.32
N LEU A 379 -26.13 -41.77 5.17
CA LEU A 379 -27.16 -42.78 5.40
C LEU A 379 -27.04 -43.88 4.32
N VAL A 380 -26.52 -45.04 4.72
CA VAL A 380 -26.59 -46.27 3.91
C VAL A 380 -28.00 -46.85 4.10
N PRO A 381 -28.80 -47.06 3.04
CA PRO A 381 -30.05 -47.79 3.15
C PRO A 381 -29.73 -49.27 3.41
N SER A 382 -29.96 -49.73 4.65
CA SER A 382 -29.97 -51.16 4.96
C SER A 382 -31.18 -51.78 4.30
N ASN A 383 -30.95 -52.66 3.31
CA ASN A 383 -32.01 -53.37 2.60
C ASN A 383 -32.07 -54.81 3.13
N ASP A 384 -32.91 -55.04 4.14
CA ASP A 384 -33.22 -56.39 4.61
C ASP A 384 -33.90 -57.20 3.50
N GLY A 385 -33.43 -58.42 3.27
CA GLY A 385 -33.85 -59.24 2.14
C GLY A 385 -34.75 -60.40 2.54
N GLU A 386 -35.90 -60.52 1.88
CA GLU A 386 -36.68 -61.77 1.82
C GLU A 386 -36.98 -62.20 0.37
N ASN A 387 -36.40 -63.35 0.01
CA ASN A 387 -36.88 -64.40 -0.90
C ASN A 387 -37.31 -64.13 -2.37
N ARG A 388 -36.63 -64.89 -3.25
CA ARG A 388 -37.12 -65.67 -4.43
C ARG A 388 -37.12 -65.01 -5.83
N PRO A 389 -36.99 -65.83 -6.93
CA PRO A 389 -35.85 -65.65 -7.84
C PRO A 389 -36.16 -65.53 -9.36
N GLY A 390 -35.11 -65.21 -10.13
CA GLY A 390 -35.04 -65.26 -11.61
C GLY A 390 -34.75 -63.89 -12.23
N SER A 391 -33.97 -63.71 -13.31
CA SER A 391 -33.19 -64.67 -14.12
C SER A 391 -32.08 -63.94 -14.91
N GLU A 392 -30.99 -64.67 -15.22
CA GLU A 392 -30.08 -64.54 -16.38
C GLU A 392 -29.19 -63.30 -16.66
N LYS A 393 -27.90 -63.64 -16.94
CA LYS A 393 -26.95 -63.08 -17.94
C LYS A 393 -26.29 -61.71 -17.65
N GLN A 394 -24.98 -61.71 -17.35
CA GLN A 394 -23.83 -61.50 -18.28
C GLN A 394 -23.65 -60.02 -18.72
N GLY A 395 -22.49 -59.36 -18.54
CA GLY A 395 -21.23 -59.80 -17.93
C GLY A 395 -20.13 -58.71 -17.88
N GLN A 396 -18.95 -59.08 -17.36
CA GLN A 396 -17.56 -58.58 -17.54
C GLN A 396 -17.33 -57.14 -18.10
N HIS A 397 -16.59 -56.26 -17.40
CA HIS A 397 -15.12 -56.04 -17.50
C HIS A 397 -14.64 -55.75 -18.96
N ASN A 398 -13.81 -54.75 -19.30
CA ASN A 398 -12.87 -53.89 -18.54
C ASN A 398 -12.66 -52.51 -19.28
N PRO A 399 -11.53 -51.74 -19.26
CA PRO A 399 -11.63 -50.26 -19.17
C PRO A 399 -10.83 -49.43 -20.23
N TYR A 400 -10.82 -48.10 -20.06
CA TYR A 400 -9.90 -47.08 -20.61
C TYR A 400 -9.54 -47.07 -22.11
N GLN A 401 -9.83 -45.94 -22.78
CA GLN A 401 -8.96 -45.40 -23.85
C GLN A 401 -9.06 -43.86 -23.96
N ALA A 402 -7.97 -43.22 -24.37
CA ALA A 402 -7.80 -41.76 -24.43
C ALA A 402 -8.14 -41.18 -25.81
N MET A 403 -8.49 -39.88 -25.87
CA MET A 403 -8.85 -39.17 -27.10
C MET A 403 -7.63 -38.52 -27.81
N PRO A 404 -7.56 -38.55 -29.16
CA PRO A 404 -6.61 -37.78 -29.97
C PRO A 404 -7.16 -36.39 -30.39
N PRO A 405 -6.31 -35.47 -30.91
CA PRO A 405 -6.67 -34.08 -31.20
C PRO A 405 -7.33 -33.85 -32.59
N PRO A 406 -8.01 -32.70 -32.81
CA PRO A 406 -8.74 -32.40 -34.05
C PRO A 406 -7.90 -31.76 -35.18
N PRO A 407 -8.32 -31.89 -36.45
CA PRO A 407 -7.65 -31.30 -37.63
C PRO A 407 -8.12 -29.86 -37.96
N PRO A 408 -7.42 -29.13 -38.86
CA PRO A 408 -7.67 -27.71 -39.10
C PRO A 408 -8.65 -27.40 -40.25
N GLY A 409 -9.49 -26.38 -40.03
CA GLY A 409 -9.91 -25.42 -41.07
C GLY A 409 -11.16 -25.73 -41.92
N GLN A 410 -12.26 -25.03 -41.63
CA GLN A 410 -13.05 -24.25 -42.60
C GLN A 410 -14.13 -23.41 -41.89
N TYR A 411 -14.17 -22.11 -42.16
CA TYR A 411 -15.16 -21.16 -41.61
C TYR A 411 -16.46 -21.15 -42.42
N PRO A 412 -17.64 -21.09 -41.78
CA PRO A 412 -18.86 -20.58 -42.39
C PRO A 412 -19.20 -19.15 -41.93
N HIS A 413 -19.71 -18.36 -42.86
CA HIS A 413 -20.00 -16.92 -42.76
C HIS A 413 -21.48 -16.69 -42.38
N GLN A 414 -21.78 -15.98 -41.28
CA GLN A 414 -23.13 -15.45 -40.97
C GLN A 414 -22.99 -14.03 -40.41
N HIS A 415 -23.23 -12.99 -41.21
CA HIS A 415 -24.53 -12.33 -41.44
C HIS A 415 -25.07 -11.53 -40.22
N TYR A 416 -24.79 -10.23 -40.23
CA TYR A 416 -25.43 -9.22 -39.37
C TYR A 416 -26.66 -8.60 -40.07
N PRO A 417 -27.75 -8.28 -39.35
CA PRO A 417 -28.80 -7.38 -39.81
C PRO A 417 -28.39 -5.89 -39.64
N PRO A 418 -28.98 -4.95 -40.42
CA PRO A 418 -28.51 -3.57 -40.50
C PRO A 418 -29.10 -2.64 -39.42
N PHE A 419 -28.44 -1.49 -39.26
CA PHE A 419 -28.86 -0.37 -38.43
C PHE A 419 -30.15 0.29 -38.93
N GLY A 420 -30.93 0.81 -37.98
CA GLY A 420 -31.99 1.82 -38.15
C GLY A 420 -31.96 2.76 -36.96
#